data_AF-A0A2N3BQV5-F1
#
_entry.id   AF-A0A2N3BQV5-F1
#
_cell.length_a   1.000
_cell.length_b   1.000
_cell.length_c   1.000
_cell.angle_alpha   90.00
_cell.angle_beta   90.00
_cell.angle_gamma   90.00
#
_symmetry.space_group_name_H-M   'P 1'
#
loop_
_entity.id
_entity.type
_entity.pdbx_description
1 polymer ?
#
loop_
_entity_poly.entity_id
_entity_poly.type
_entity_poly.pdbx_seq_one_letter_code
_entity_poly.pdbx_strand_id
1 'polypeptide(L)'
;MAMTDHCPAVRIHLHGPFRLEAGDGRDLTPRSAKACALLALLALSPRGQRARLWLQDKLWSDRGHEQGAASLRQALSQIRRDLQGCAGVLITTRNHVALDPDRARPAPALPGAGEFLEGIDIRDPEFEAWLRSERMARQGPAPASDEAGGEAGDPPVALAGHAPGWGPGWGPG
;
A
#
# COMPACT_ATOMS: atom_id res chain seq x y z
N MET A 1 38.28 -10.23 13.86
CA MET A 1 37.25 -9.21 13.62
C MET A 1 36.14 -9.85 12.80
N ALA A 2 35.06 -10.28 13.44
CA ALA A 2 33.90 -10.79 12.73
C ALA A 2 33.26 -9.59 12.03
N MET A 3 33.28 -9.57 10.70
CA MET A 3 32.42 -8.68 9.94
C MET A 3 31.00 -9.08 10.32
N THR A 4 30.37 -8.31 11.20
CA THR A 4 28.95 -8.46 11.52
C THR A 4 28.25 -8.51 10.16
N ASP A 5 27.55 -9.58 9.85
CA ASP A 5 26.76 -9.64 8.63
C ASP A 5 25.57 -8.69 8.85
N HIS A 6 25.82 -7.39 8.61
CA HIS A 6 24.84 -6.33 8.79
C HIS A 6 23.85 -6.43 7.64
N CYS A 7 22.85 -7.29 7.79
CA CYS A 7 21.68 -7.22 6.94
C CYS A 7 21.15 -5.76 6.99
N PRO A 8 21.04 -5.08 5.84
CA PRO A 8 20.52 -3.73 5.78
C PRO A 8 19.07 -3.69 6.27
N ALA A 9 18.66 -2.56 6.85
CA ALA A 9 17.26 -2.37 7.25
C ALA A 9 16.34 -2.50 6.03
N VAL A 10 15.18 -3.12 6.23
CA VAL A 10 14.18 -3.43 5.20
C VAL A 10 12.98 -2.50 5.37
N ARG A 11 12.43 -2.03 4.25
CA ARG A 11 11.22 -1.20 4.18
C ARG A 11 10.04 -2.02 3.66
N ILE A 12 8.89 -1.89 4.32
CA ILE A 12 7.65 -2.57 3.95
C ILE A 12 6.70 -1.54 3.35
N HIS A 13 6.46 -1.62 2.05
CA HIS A 13 5.52 -0.77 1.33
C HIS A 13 4.13 -1.41 1.38
N LEU A 14 3.20 -0.74 2.06
CA LEU A 14 1.84 -1.23 2.29
C LEU A 14 0.79 -0.51 1.43
N HIS A 15 1.17 0.57 0.74
CA HIS A 15 0.31 1.34 -0.16
C HIS A 15 0.75 1.09 -1.60
N GLY A 16 -0.23 0.82 -2.45
CA GLY A 16 -0.03 0.25 -3.77
C GLY A 16 0.31 -1.24 -3.68
N PRO A 17 0.94 -1.80 -4.72
CA PRO A 17 1.41 -3.18 -4.70
C PRO A 17 2.36 -3.40 -3.52
N PHE A 18 2.12 -4.45 -2.74
CA PHE A 18 2.99 -4.78 -1.60
C PHE A 18 4.43 -4.99 -2.07
N ARG A 19 5.38 -4.30 -1.43
CA ARG A 19 6.81 -4.46 -1.69
C ARG A 19 7.62 -4.55 -0.41
N LEU A 20 8.66 -5.36 -0.44
CA LEU A 20 9.65 -5.49 0.60
C LEU A 20 11.02 -5.14 0.03
N GLU A 21 11.59 -4.01 0.42
CA GLU A 21 12.84 -3.51 -0.17
C GLU A 21 13.94 -3.46 0.89
N ALA A 22 15.08 -4.07 0.61
CA ALA A 22 16.26 -3.93 1.45
C ALA A 22 16.90 -2.54 1.30
N GLY A 23 17.62 -2.08 2.32
CA GLY A 23 18.29 -0.78 2.30
C GLY A 23 19.36 -0.62 1.21
N ASP A 24 19.76 -1.70 0.54
CA ASP A 24 20.63 -1.73 -0.63
C ASP A 24 19.87 -1.74 -1.97
N GLY A 25 18.54 -1.61 -1.95
CA GLY A 25 17.67 -1.56 -3.12
C GLY A 25 17.23 -2.93 -3.66
N ARG A 26 17.62 -4.04 -3.01
CA ARG A 26 17.15 -5.37 -3.42
C ARG A 26 15.66 -5.55 -3.13
N ASP A 27 14.93 -6.08 -4.10
CA ASP A 27 13.56 -6.54 -3.92
C ASP A 27 13.55 -7.91 -3.22
N LEU A 28 13.03 -7.92 -2.00
CA LEU A 28 12.84 -9.09 -1.14
C LEU A 28 11.36 -9.49 -1.05
N THR A 29 10.50 -8.98 -1.94
CA THR A 29 9.07 -9.22 -1.91
C THR A 29 8.77 -10.71 -2.04
N PRO A 30 8.08 -11.32 -1.05
CA PRO A 30 7.69 -12.72 -1.16
C PRO A 30 6.76 -12.93 -2.36
N ARG A 31 6.91 -14.06 -3.05
CA ARG A 31 6.05 -14.38 -4.20
C ARG A 31 4.61 -14.77 -3.83
N SER A 32 4.38 -15.13 -2.56
CA SER A 32 3.08 -15.61 -2.09
C SER A 32 2.27 -14.45 -1.51
N ALA A 33 1.02 -14.29 -1.97
CA ALA A 33 0.07 -13.34 -1.39
C ALA A 33 -0.08 -13.53 0.14
N LYS A 34 -0.15 -14.79 0.62
CA LYS A 34 -0.23 -15.08 2.06
C LYS A 34 1.03 -14.68 2.82
N ALA A 35 2.21 -14.80 2.20
CA ALA A 35 3.45 -14.33 2.82
C ALA A 35 3.50 -12.80 2.92
N CYS A 36 3.10 -12.09 1.86
CA CYS A 36 2.95 -10.63 1.86
C CYS A 36 1.94 -10.17 2.92
N ALA A 37 0.77 -10.81 2.98
CA ALA A 37 -0.26 -10.52 3.96
C ALA A 37 0.21 -10.78 5.40
N LEU A 38 0.95 -11.87 5.65
CA LEU A 38 1.54 -12.14 6.96
C LEU A 38 2.47 -11.00 7.39
N LEU A 39 3.37 -10.56 6.50
CA LEU A 39 4.26 -9.43 6.77
C LEU A 39 3.48 -8.13 7.00
N ALA A 40 2.43 -7.88 6.23
CA ALA A 40 1.57 -6.71 6.41
C ALA A 40 0.83 -6.72 7.75
N LEU A 41 0.28 -7.87 8.15
CA LEU A 41 -0.36 -8.05 9.45
C LEU A 41 0.62 -7.76 10.58
N LEU A 42 1.86 -8.26 10.49
CA LEU A 42 2.90 -7.95 11.48
C LEU A 42 3.25 -6.47 11.47
N ALA A 43 3.49 -5.86 10.30
CA ALA A 43 3.88 -4.46 10.17
C ALA A 43 2.86 -3.49 10.76
N LEU A 44 1.56 -3.84 10.70
CA LEU A 44 0.47 -3.04 11.28
C LEU A 44 0.16 -3.38 12.74
N SER A 45 0.75 -4.44 13.27
CA SER A 45 0.46 -4.85 14.65
C SER A 45 1.15 -3.94 15.64
N PRO A 46 0.53 -3.66 16.81
CA PRO A 46 1.21 -3.00 17.90
C PRO A 46 2.50 -3.79 18.23
N ARG A 47 3.65 -3.12 18.14
CA ARG A 47 5.00 -3.70 18.33
C ARG A 47 5.48 -4.69 17.28
N GLY A 48 4.84 -4.78 16.11
CA GLY A 48 5.30 -5.66 15.04
C GLY A 48 5.11 -7.15 15.33
N GLN A 49 4.30 -7.54 16.33
CA GLN A 49 4.21 -8.91 16.84
C GLN A 49 2.76 -9.43 16.87
N ARG A 50 2.58 -10.71 16.50
CA ARG A 50 1.33 -11.45 16.66
C ARG A 50 1.53 -12.88 17.13
N ALA A 51 0.51 -13.42 17.79
CA ALA A 51 0.45 -14.83 18.14
C ALA A 51 0.36 -15.69 16.87
N ARG A 52 1.00 -16.85 16.89
CA ARG A 52 0.95 -17.80 15.77
C ARG A 52 -0.47 -18.30 15.52
N LEU A 53 -1.25 -18.51 16.57
CA LEU A 53 -2.64 -18.92 16.47
C LEU A 53 -3.47 -17.85 15.77
N TRP A 54 -3.32 -16.59 16.20
CA TRP A 54 -3.98 -15.46 15.56
C TRP A 54 -3.64 -15.32 14.06
N LEU A 55 -2.38 -15.52 13.67
CA LEU A 55 -1.98 -15.51 12.26
C LEU A 55 -2.56 -16.70 11.48
N GLN A 56 -2.77 -17.84 12.13
CA GLN A 56 -3.43 -19.00 11.51
C GLN A 56 -4.89 -18.68 11.26
N ASP A 57 -5.59 -18.23 12.30
CA ASP A 57 -7.02 -17.90 12.23
C ASP A 57 -7.30 -16.77 11.23
N LYS A 58 -6.35 -15.86 11.01
CA LYS A 58 -6.50 -14.74 10.05
C LYS A 58 -6.18 -15.05 8.60
N LEU A 59 -5.41 -16.09 8.30
CA LEU A 59 -4.94 -16.37 6.93
C LEU A 59 -5.28 -17.78 6.44
N TRP A 60 -5.72 -18.66 7.34
CA TRP A 60 -6.11 -20.04 7.06
C TRP A 60 -7.30 -20.44 7.94
N SER A 61 -8.29 -19.55 8.07
CA SER A 61 -9.50 -19.75 8.87
C SER A 61 -10.34 -20.91 8.35
N ASP A 62 -10.21 -21.24 7.06
CA ASP A 62 -10.88 -22.34 6.38
C ASP A 62 -10.25 -23.72 6.65
N ARG A 63 -9.10 -23.77 7.34
CA ARG A 63 -8.36 -25.01 7.63
C ARG A 63 -8.53 -25.43 9.08
N GLY A 64 -8.47 -26.75 9.31
CA GLY A 64 -8.29 -27.28 10.66
C GLY A 64 -6.96 -26.80 11.27
N HIS A 65 -6.94 -26.67 12.59
CA HIS A 65 -5.81 -26.08 13.35
C HIS A 65 -4.43 -26.65 12.96
N GLU A 66 -4.29 -27.98 12.80
CA GLU A 66 -3.01 -28.59 12.42
C GLU A 66 -2.55 -28.21 11.00
N GLN A 67 -3.50 -28.13 10.06
CA GLN A 67 -3.23 -27.74 8.67
C GLN A 67 -2.90 -26.24 8.58
N GLY A 68 -3.59 -25.40 9.35
CA GLY A 68 -3.26 -23.98 9.51
C GLY A 68 -1.85 -23.79 10.08
N ALA A 69 -1.51 -24.52 11.13
CA ALA A 69 -0.17 -24.49 11.73
C ALA A 69 0.93 -24.93 10.75
N ALA A 70 0.68 -25.98 9.96
CA ALA A 70 1.60 -26.44 8.93
C ALA A 70 1.80 -25.37 7.84
N SER A 71 0.71 -24.76 7.37
CA SER A 71 0.74 -23.70 6.37
C SER A 71 1.45 -22.44 6.85
N LEU A 72 1.24 -22.05 8.11
CA LEU A 72 1.98 -20.95 8.74
C LEU A 72 3.48 -21.27 8.77
N ARG A 73 3.88 -22.48 9.16
CA ARG A 73 5.31 -22.87 9.14
C ARG A 73 5.89 -22.75 7.73
N GLN A 74 5.20 -23.25 6.72
CA GLN A 74 5.65 -23.15 5.32
C GLN A 74 5.77 -21.69 4.86
N ALA A 75 4.80 -20.84 5.18
CA ALA A 75 4.84 -19.41 4.84
C ALA A 75 6.02 -18.70 5.52
N LEU A 76 6.26 -18.96 6.80
CA LEU A 76 7.42 -18.39 7.52
C LEU A 76 8.75 -18.89 6.94
N SER A 77 8.84 -20.17 6.57
CA SER A 77 10.03 -20.71 5.90
C SER A 77 10.24 -20.10 4.52
N GLN A 78 9.17 -19.83 3.77
CA GLN A 78 9.24 -19.14 2.48
C GLN A 78 9.74 -17.70 2.64
N ILE A 79 9.15 -16.93 3.56
CA ILE A 79 9.60 -15.57 3.88
C ILE A 79 11.09 -15.55 4.23
N ARG A 80 11.56 -16.48 5.07
CA ARG A 80 12.97 -16.55 5.46
C ARG A 80 13.91 -16.82 4.28
N ARG A 81 13.46 -17.56 3.26
CA ARG A 81 14.22 -17.76 2.01
C ARG A 81 14.24 -16.51 1.15
N ASP A 82 13.08 -15.86 0.99
CA ASP A 82 12.92 -14.67 0.15
C ASP A 82 13.72 -13.47 0.68
N LEU A 83 13.94 -13.41 2.01
CA LEU A 83 14.75 -12.39 2.66
C LEU A 83 16.26 -12.45 2.35
N GLN A 84 16.78 -13.49 1.67
CA GLN A 84 18.14 -13.53 1.08
C GLN A 84 19.26 -12.89 1.94
N GLY A 85 19.51 -13.45 3.13
CA GLY A 85 20.51 -12.95 4.09
C GLY A 85 19.94 -12.03 5.17
N CYS A 86 18.74 -11.49 4.97
CA CYS A 86 18.01 -10.69 5.95
C CYS A 86 17.03 -11.49 6.83
N ALA A 87 17.32 -12.77 7.08
CA ALA A 87 16.45 -13.63 7.89
C ALA A 87 16.25 -13.12 9.32
N GLY A 88 17.17 -12.30 9.85
CA GLY A 88 17.05 -11.64 11.16
C GLY A 88 15.90 -10.64 11.27
N VAL A 89 15.29 -10.22 10.14
CA VAL A 89 14.08 -9.40 10.13
C VAL A 89 12.89 -10.12 10.79
N LEU A 90 12.81 -11.45 10.66
CA LEU A 90 11.68 -12.23 11.14
C LEU A 90 12.05 -12.99 12.41
N ILE A 91 11.50 -12.55 13.54
CA ILE A 91 11.67 -13.20 14.84
C ILE A 91 10.53 -14.20 15.02
N THR A 92 10.87 -15.49 15.04
CA THR A 92 9.89 -16.57 15.28
C THR A 92 10.16 -17.26 16.61
N THR A 93 9.16 -17.30 17.48
CA THR A 93 9.18 -18.10 18.71
C THR A 93 8.16 -19.25 18.62
N ARG A 94 8.06 -20.05 19.69
CA ARG A 94 7.07 -21.14 19.78
C ARG A 94 5.63 -20.63 19.64
N ASN A 95 5.32 -19.44 20.15
CA ASN A 95 3.95 -18.94 20.25
C ASN A 95 3.70 -17.64 19.48
N HIS A 96 4.76 -16.91 19.09
CA HIS A 96 4.65 -15.61 18.44
C HIS A 96 5.54 -15.50 17.20
N VAL A 97 5.14 -14.60 16.31
CA VAL A 97 5.95 -14.11 15.19
C VAL A 97 6.03 -12.60 15.32
N ALA A 98 7.22 -12.04 15.13
CA ALA A 98 7.45 -10.61 15.15
C ALA A 98 8.38 -10.18 14.02
N LEU A 99 8.26 -8.92 13.63
CA LEU A 99 9.30 -8.22 12.88
C LEU A 99 10.27 -7.59 13.87
N ASP A 100 11.57 -7.75 13.65
CA ASP A 100 12.57 -6.96 14.36
C ASP A 100 12.34 -5.50 13.96
N PRO A 101 11.93 -4.63 14.91
CA PRO A 101 11.59 -3.27 14.57
C PRO A 101 12.82 -2.63 13.93
N ASP A 102 14.02 -2.76 14.50
CA ASP A 102 15.26 -2.11 14.04
C ASP A 102 15.72 -2.55 12.65
N ARG A 103 15.23 -3.70 12.18
CA ARG A 103 15.55 -4.23 10.85
C ARG A 103 14.41 -4.13 9.85
N ALA A 104 13.16 -3.93 10.29
CA ALA A 104 12.04 -3.79 9.38
C ALA A 104 11.01 -2.79 9.89
N ARG A 105 10.80 -1.73 9.11
CA ARG A 105 9.78 -0.72 9.39
C ARG A 105 8.85 -0.55 8.19
N PRO A 106 7.54 -0.30 8.42
CA PRO A 106 6.65 0.14 7.36
C PRO A 106 7.14 1.46 6.76
N ALA A 107 7.14 1.56 5.44
CA ALA A 107 7.40 2.80 4.74
C ALA A 107 6.24 3.79 4.97
N PRO A 108 6.52 5.10 5.05
CA PRO A 108 5.45 6.09 5.14
C PRO A 108 4.58 6.02 3.89
N ALA A 109 3.28 6.24 4.08
CA ALA A 109 2.36 6.38 2.97
C ALA A 109 2.69 7.67 2.22
N LEU A 110 3.07 7.57 0.94
CA LEU A 110 3.28 8.72 0.09
C LEU A 110 1.94 9.16 -0.53
N PRO A 111 1.73 10.47 -0.77
CA PRO A 111 0.60 10.93 -1.56
C PRO A 111 0.56 10.22 -2.92
N GLY A 112 -0.61 9.69 -3.29
CA GLY A 112 -0.78 8.95 -4.55
C GLY A 112 -0.14 7.56 -4.59
N ALA A 113 0.30 6.99 -3.45
CA ALA A 113 0.91 5.65 -3.40
C ALA A 113 -0.04 4.49 -3.75
N GLY A 114 -1.33 4.74 -3.97
CA GLY A 114 -2.31 3.73 -4.34
C GLY A 114 -3.10 3.17 -3.15
N GLU A 115 -3.90 2.14 -3.43
CA GLU A 115 -4.74 1.49 -2.42
C GLU A 115 -3.89 0.71 -1.41
N PHE A 116 -4.34 0.61 -0.17
CA PHE A 116 -3.69 -0.24 0.83
C PHE A 116 -3.72 -1.73 0.39
N LEU A 117 -2.54 -2.35 0.30
CA LEU A 117 -2.30 -3.71 -0.19
C LEU A 117 -3.01 -3.98 -1.53
N GLU A 118 -2.77 -3.10 -2.51
CA GLU A 118 -3.32 -3.22 -3.85
C GLU A 118 -2.92 -4.56 -4.48
N GLY A 119 -3.86 -5.23 -5.12
CA GLY A 119 -3.64 -6.52 -5.80
C GLY A 119 -3.45 -7.73 -4.89
N ILE A 120 -3.41 -7.58 -3.55
CA ILE A 120 -3.47 -8.73 -2.65
C ILE A 120 -4.90 -9.26 -2.59
N ASP A 121 -5.08 -10.46 -3.11
CA ASP A 121 -6.32 -11.24 -3.02
C ASP A 121 -6.02 -12.60 -2.36
N ILE A 122 -6.59 -12.82 -1.17
CA ILE A 122 -6.50 -14.07 -0.44
C ILE A 122 -7.92 -14.51 -0.13
N ARG A 123 -8.29 -15.69 -0.66
CA ARG A 123 -9.58 -16.34 -0.43
C ARG A 123 -9.67 -16.90 0.99
N ASP A 124 -9.69 -16.02 1.97
CA ASP A 124 -9.85 -16.32 3.39
C ASP A 124 -10.77 -15.25 4.00
N PRO A 125 -11.93 -15.64 4.56
CA PRO A 125 -12.96 -14.68 4.97
C PRO A 125 -12.48 -13.76 6.10
N GLU A 126 -11.63 -14.27 7.01
CA GLU A 126 -11.09 -13.48 8.12
C GLU A 126 -10.08 -12.44 7.62
N PHE A 127 -9.28 -12.79 6.61
CA PHE A 127 -8.39 -11.85 5.95
C PHE A 127 -9.14 -10.79 5.15
N GLU A 128 -10.13 -11.20 4.34
CA GLU A 128 -10.91 -10.29 3.50
C GLU A 128 -11.66 -9.26 4.34
N ALA A 129 -12.27 -9.69 5.46
CA ALA A 129 -12.95 -8.80 6.39
C ALA A 129 -11.99 -7.79 7.02
N TRP A 130 -10.80 -8.25 7.41
CA TRP A 130 -9.74 -7.38 7.92
C TRP A 130 -9.28 -6.38 6.86
N LEU A 131 -8.94 -6.84 5.66
CA LEU A 131 -8.44 -5.99 4.57
C LEU A 131 -9.45 -4.91 4.19
N ARG A 132 -10.74 -5.26 4.11
CA ARG A 132 -11.83 -4.30 3.87
C ARG A 132 -11.88 -3.23 4.96
N SER A 133 -11.80 -3.63 6.22
CA SER A 133 -11.83 -2.70 7.36
C SER A 133 -10.63 -1.76 7.36
N GLU A 134 -9.42 -2.27 7.08
CA GLU A 134 -8.21 -1.44 7.01
C GLU A 134 -8.23 -0.45 5.84
N ARG A 135 -8.76 -0.88 4.68
CA ARG A 135 -8.95 -0.01 3.51
C ARG A 135 -9.95 1.10 3.80
N MET A 136 -11.10 0.77 4.39
CA MET A 136 -12.09 1.77 4.81
C MET A 136 -11.51 2.75 5.83
N ALA A 137 -10.72 2.28 6.81
CA ALA A 137 -10.11 3.14 7.83
C ALA A 137 -9.04 4.10 7.24
N ARG A 138 -8.39 3.73 6.13
CA ARG A 138 -7.35 4.55 5.46
C ARG A 138 -7.89 5.43 4.35
N GLN A 139 -9.06 5.08 3.82
CA GLN A 139 -9.89 5.98 3.03
C GLN A 139 -10.57 6.96 4.02
N GLY A 140 -9.78 7.90 4.56
CA GLY A 140 -10.35 9.11 5.13
C GLY A 140 -11.25 9.78 4.08
N PRO A 141 -12.22 10.64 4.47
CA PRO A 141 -13.01 11.37 3.50
C PRO A 141 -12.04 12.01 2.51
N ALA A 142 -12.18 11.68 1.22
CA ALA A 142 -11.42 12.33 0.16
C ALA A 142 -11.48 13.84 0.46
N PRO A 143 -10.36 14.60 0.39
CA PRO A 143 -10.50 16.04 0.41
C PRO A 143 -11.50 16.33 -0.70
N ALA A 144 -12.66 16.86 -0.32
CA ALA A 144 -13.66 17.33 -1.26
C ALA A 144 -12.84 18.14 -2.26
N SER A 145 -12.71 17.62 -3.47
CA SER A 145 -11.94 18.30 -4.48
C SER A 145 -12.62 19.65 -4.58
N ASP A 146 -11.91 20.67 -4.12
CA ASP A 146 -12.35 22.04 -4.14
C ASP A 146 -12.52 22.34 -5.63
N GLU A 147 -13.75 22.19 -6.11
CA GLU A 147 -14.22 22.62 -7.41
C GLU A 147 -14.18 24.14 -7.41
N ALA A 148 -12.97 24.69 -7.43
CA ALA A 148 -12.70 26.11 -7.41
C ALA A 148 -11.59 26.42 -8.44
N GLY A 149 -12.03 26.80 -9.64
CA GLY A 149 -11.24 27.56 -10.62
C GLY A 149 -11.04 26.83 -11.95
N GLY A 150 -11.55 27.30 -13.08
CA GLY A 150 -12.27 28.54 -13.34
C GLY A 150 -12.79 28.55 -14.77
N GLU A 151 -14.09 28.79 -14.91
CA GLU A 151 -14.70 29.13 -16.19
C GLU A 151 -14.55 30.64 -16.38
N ALA A 152 -13.36 31.05 -16.83
CA ALA A 152 -13.19 32.35 -17.45
C ALA A 152 -13.81 32.26 -18.85
N GLY A 153 -15.04 32.76 -18.98
CA GLY A 153 -15.73 32.85 -20.26
C GLY A 153 -14.88 33.59 -21.30
N ASP A 154 -14.73 32.93 -22.44
CA ASP A 154 -14.23 33.41 -23.72
C ASP A 154 -14.65 34.87 -24.02
N PRO A 155 -13.74 35.78 -24.45
CA PRO A 155 -14.17 36.99 -25.14
C PRO A 155 -14.60 36.65 -26.57
N PRO A 156 -15.69 37.23 -27.11
CA PRO A 156 -16.12 36.92 -28.46
C PRO A 156 -15.15 37.52 -29.49
N VAL A 157 -14.49 36.66 -30.26
CA VAL A 157 -13.79 37.04 -31.49
C VAL A 157 -14.81 37.27 -32.61
N ALA A 158 -15.15 38.53 -32.89
CA ALA A 158 -15.91 38.91 -34.08
C ALA A 158 -14.94 39.31 -35.19
N LEU A 159 -14.84 38.42 -36.19
CA LEU A 159 -14.14 38.61 -37.45
C LEU A 159 -14.93 39.50 -38.42
N ALA A 160 -14.15 40.24 -39.22
CA ALA A 160 -14.40 40.65 -40.60
C ALA A 160 -15.43 41.75 -40.87
N GLY A 161 -14.91 42.81 -41.51
CA GLY A 161 -15.69 43.91 -42.03
C GLY A 161 -16.46 43.58 -43.32
N HIS A 162 -17.46 44.41 -43.56
CA HIS A 162 -17.94 44.76 -44.90
C HIS A 162 -18.63 46.13 -44.80
N ALA A 163 -18.08 47.13 -45.49
CA ALA A 163 -18.86 48.27 -45.97
C ALA A 163 -19.62 47.81 -47.23
N PRO A 164 -20.80 48.37 -47.55
CA PRO A 164 -20.81 49.64 -48.29
C PRO A 164 -22.00 50.58 -48.01
N GLY A 165 -21.74 51.88 -48.21
CA GLY A 165 -22.55 52.82 -49.02
C GLY A 165 -24.00 53.18 -48.63
N TRP A 166 -24.20 54.43 -48.18
CA TRP A 166 -24.95 55.52 -48.87
C TRP A 166 -25.26 56.66 -47.86
N GLY A 167 -25.06 57.92 -48.27
CA GLY A 167 -25.20 59.14 -47.44
C GLY A 167 -26.63 59.71 -47.37
N PRO A 168 -26.82 61.04 -47.39
CA PRO A 168 -26.47 62.06 -46.39
C PRO A 168 -27.74 62.78 -45.85
N GLY A 169 -27.68 63.49 -44.72
CA GLY A 169 -28.88 64.22 -44.23
C GLY A 169 -28.75 65.06 -42.95
N TRP A 170 -28.40 66.34 -43.10
CA TRP A 170 -28.97 67.56 -42.45
C TRP A 170 -29.74 67.36 -41.11
N GLY A 171 -29.56 68.11 -40.01
CA GLY A 171 -29.04 69.45 -39.73
C GLY A 171 -29.27 69.80 -38.22
N PRO A 172 -28.97 71.03 -37.76
CA PRO A 172 -28.74 71.34 -36.35
C PRO A 172 -29.89 72.08 -35.64
N GLY A 173 -29.85 72.08 -34.31
CA GLY A 173 -30.65 72.93 -33.41
C GLY A 173 -30.17 72.83 -31.98
#